data_AF-A0A168F6I8-F1
#
_entry.id   AF-A0A168F6I8-F1
#
_cell.length_a   1.000
_cell.length_b   1.000
_cell.length_c   1.000
_cell.angle_alpha   90.00
_cell.angle_beta   90.00
_cell.angle_gamma   90.00
#
_symmetry.space_group_name_H-M   'P 1'
#
loop_
_entity.id
_entity.type
_entity.pdbx_description
1 polymer ?
#
loop_
_entity_poly.entity_id
_entity_poly.type
_entity_poly.pdbx_seq_one_letter_code
_entity_poly.pdbx_strand_id
1 'polypeptide(L)'
;MRPFLLTAAAAAVSGTVLASSSSSLSSSSSSDGGDSDNPLPLVIWHGLGDSSTSEGLADIAQLAEAFAPGIFVHVINPNPDGGDDRSATFFGNVTDQVATVCAQLAAHPILSTAPAIDAVGFSQGGQFLRGYVERCNAPPVRNLVTFGSQHNGITRFRDCAPADLVCKAAMALLRFNVWSAFVQARLVPAQYYRPTEPAADYATYLASSNYLADINNERALKNETYRANLASLDNFVMYLFGNDTVSIPKESAWFGEVSGDGNHVPLKERPIYKEDWIGLRALNDKGALSFRTIEAAEHMRIPTKVLNDTFKEFLGVYKGKKTSAFSDEGISEEL
;
A
#
# COMPACT_ATOMS: atom_id res chain seq x y z
N MET A 1 -8.72 23.99 -85.70
CA MET A 1 -10.02 24.25 -86.35
C MET A 1 -11.10 24.32 -85.28
N ARG A 2 -11.86 25.42 -85.28
CA ARG A 2 -13.09 25.74 -84.52
C ARG A 2 -14.22 24.75 -84.86
N PRO A 3 -15.33 24.61 -84.07
CA PRO A 3 -16.30 25.67 -83.70
C PRO A 3 -16.75 25.66 -82.21
N PHE A 4 -17.17 26.73 -81.52
CA PHE A 4 -18.15 27.85 -81.70
C PHE A 4 -19.53 27.60 -81.05
N LEU A 5 -19.99 28.64 -80.30
CA LEU A 5 -21.36 29.02 -79.80
C LEU A 5 -21.43 29.09 -78.25
N LEU A 6 -21.42 30.26 -77.58
CA LEU A 6 -22.45 31.32 -77.40
C LEU A 6 -23.84 30.73 -77.05
N THR A 7 -24.61 31.12 -76.02
CA THR A 7 -24.74 32.40 -75.28
C THR A 7 -25.61 32.25 -74.01
N ALA A 8 -25.29 33.05 -72.99
CA ALA A 8 -26.13 33.84 -72.06
C ALA A 8 -27.43 33.29 -71.41
N ALA A 9 -27.51 33.42 -70.08
CA ALA A 9 -28.64 34.06 -69.39
C ALA A 9 -28.23 34.46 -67.95
N ALA A 10 -28.51 35.71 -67.58
CA ALA A 10 -28.31 36.26 -66.24
C ALA A 10 -29.60 36.13 -65.41
N ALA A 11 -29.46 35.89 -64.10
CA ALA A 11 -30.47 36.28 -63.11
C ALA A 11 -29.82 36.42 -61.73
N ALA A 12 -29.86 37.63 -61.18
CA ALA A 12 -29.47 37.94 -59.82
C ALA A 12 -30.51 37.39 -58.84
N VAL A 13 -30.06 36.81 -57.73
CA VAL A 13 -30.92 36.53 -56.57
C VAL A 13 -30.23 37.08 -55.32
N SER A 14 -30.88 38.09 -54.74
CA SER A 14 -30.54 38.67 -53.44
C SER A 14 -30.75 37.64 -52.34
N GLY A 15 -29.71 37.36 -51.55
CA GLY A 15 -29.77 36.53 -50.35
C GLY A 15 -29.66 37.40 -49.10
N THR A 16 -30.76 37.52 -48.37
CA THR A 16 -30.88 38.11 -47.04
C THR A 16 -30.09 37.32 -45.99
N VAL A 17 -29.26 37.99 -45.20
CA VAL A 17 -28.52 37.42 -44.07
C VAL A 17 -29.48 37.23 -42.88
N LEU A 18 -29.78 35.98 -42.51
CA LEU A 18 -30.47 35.65 -41.27
C LEU A 18 -29.44 35.48 -40.14
N ALA A 19 -29.43 36.42 -39.21
CA ALA A 19 -28.69 36.30 -37.95
C ALA A 19 -29.31 35.19 -37.10
N SER A 20 -28.54 34.15 -36.78
CA SER A 20 -28.94 33.07 -35.88
C SER A 20 -28.54 33.44 -34.45
N SER A 21 -29.53 33.72 -33.61
CA SER A 21 -29.37 33.95 -32.18
C SER A 21 -28.90 32.66 -31.50
N SER A 22 -27.69 32.67 -30.96
CA SER A 22 -27.17 31.57 -30.15
C SER A 22 -27.61 31.75 -28.70
N SER A 23 -28.54 30.91 -28.25
CA SER A 23 -28.96 30.86 -26.85
C SER A 23 -27.85 30.20 -26.02
N SER A 24 -27.06 30.99 -25.31
CA SER A 24 -26.08 30.50 -24.33
C SER A 24 -26.82 29.97 -23.10
N LEU A 25 -26.91 28.65 -22.97
CA LEU A 25 -27.30 27.98 -21.72
C LEU A 25 -26.15 28.14 -20.72
N SER A 26 -26.33 29.05 -19.76
CA SER A 26 -25.45 29.15 -18.60
C SER A 26 -25.79 28.00 -17.65
N SER A 27 -24.99 26.93 -17.68
CA SER A 27 -25.00 25.93 -16.61
C SER A 27 -24.20 26.47 -15.43
N SER A 28 -24.90 27.02 -14.45
CA SER A 28 -24.36 27.27 -13.12
C SER A 28 -24.12 25.92 -12.44
N SER A 29 -22.95 25.31 -12.66
CA SER A 29 -22.48 24.23 -11.80
C SER A 29 -22.00 24.87 -10.50
N SER A 30 -22.90 24.93 -9.53
CA SER A 30 -22.54 25.03 -8.12
C SER A 30 -21.52 23.93 -7.82
N SER A 31 -20.27 24.33 -7.60
CA SER A 31 -19.23 23.50 -7.01
C SER A 31 -19.58 23.31 -5.54
N ASP A 32 -20.54 22.43 -5.30
CA ASP A 32 -20.67 21.80 -4.00
C ASP A 32 -19.46 20.84 -3.90
N GLY A 33 -18.58 21.08 -2.94
CA GLY A 33 -17.40 20.25 -2.66
C GLY A 33 -17.84 18.92 -2.07
N GLY A 34 -18.49 18.11 -2.90
CA GLY A 34 -19.25 16.93 -2.52
C GLY A 34 -18.40 15.93 -1.75
N ASP A 35 -18.69 15.84 -0.45
CA ASP A 35 -18.50 14.67 0.37
C ASP A 35 -19.15 13.50 -0.40
N SER A 36 -18.37 12.72 -1.14
CA SER A 36 -18.95 11.60 -1.89
C SER A 36 -19.40 10.57 -0.86
N ASP A 37 -20.69 10.28 -0.79
CA ASP A 37 -21.23 9.21 0.08
C ASP A 37 -20.68 7.81 -0.27
N ASN A 38 -19.87 7.71 -1.34
CA ASN A 38 -19.22 6.47 -1.73
C ASN A 38 -18.07 6.10 -0.77
N PRO A 39 -17.94 4.82 -0.39
CA PRO A 39 -16.81 4.36 0.39
C PRO A 39 -15.49 4.53 -0.38
N LEU A 40 -14.39 4.75 0.36
CA LEU A 40 -13.07 4.74 -0.27
C LEU A 40 -12.75 3.38 -0.87
N PRO A 41 -12.03 3.33 -2.01
CA PRO A 41 -11.54 2.07 -2.54
C PRO A 41 -10.64 1.33 -1.55
N LEU A 42 -10.72 0.01 -1.56
CA LEU A 42 -9.86 -0.88 -0.79
C LEU A 42 -8.83 -1.53 -1.70
N VAL A 43 -7.55 -1.41 -1.34
CA VAL A 43 -6.44 -2.11 -1.98
C VAL A 43 -5.97 -3.26 -1.10
N ILE A 44 -5.81 -4.45 -1.67
CA ILE A 44 -5.37 -5.65 -0.96
C ILE A 44 -4.05 -6.15 -1.55
N TRP A 45 -3.07 -6.48 -0.71
CA TRP A 45 -1.86 -7.18 -1.13
C TRP A 45 -1.70 -8.49 -0.35
N HIS A 46 -1.72 -9.60 -1.08
CA HIS A 46 -1.62 -10.95 -0.53
C HIS A 46 -0.20 -11.35 -0.09
N GLY A 47 -0.14 -12.50 0.58
CA GLY A 47 1.09 -13.05 1.14
C GLY A 47 1.82 -14.02 0.22
N LEU A 48 2.90 -14.61 0.78
CA LEU A 48 3.74 -15.61 0.13
C LEU A 48 2.93 -16.87 -0.24
N GLY A 49 3.02 -17.28 -1.51
CA GLY A 49 2.40 -18.49 -2.03
C GLY A 49 0.91 -18.41 -2.32
N ASP A 50 0.30 -17.23 -2.20
CA ASP A 50 -1.07 -16.90 -2.60
C ASP A 50 -1.07 -16.17 -3.97
N SER A 51 -2.25 -15.82 -4.48
CA SER A 51 -2.40 -15.03 -5.71
C SER A 51 -3.63 -14.11 -5.62
N SER A 52 -3.60 -13.02 -6.37
CA SER A 52 -4.69 -12.03 -6.51
C SER A 52 -6.06 -12.62 -6.87
N THR A 53 -6.09 -13.81 -7.47
CA THR A 53 -7.29 -14.51 -7.91
C THR A 53 -7.75 -15.63 -6.97
N SER A 54 -7.16 -15.76 -5.77
CA SER A 54 -7.52 -16.85 -4.85
C SER A 54 -8.92 -16.68 -4.25
N GLU A 55 -9.57 -17.81 -3.95
CA GLU A 55 -10.91 -17.83 -3.36
C GLU A 55 -10.95 -17.08 -2.02
N GLY A 56 -9.91 -17.23 -1.19
CA GLY A 56 -9.83 -16.55 0.10
C GLY A 56 -9.83 -15.02 -0.02
N LEU A 57 -9.15 -14.46 -1.02
CA LEU A 57 -9.18 -13.00 -1.26
C LEU A 57 -10.50 -12.56 -1.89
N ALA A 58 -11.12 -13.40 -2.72
CA ALA A 58 -12.46 -13.14 -3.25
C ALA A 58 -13.52 -13.10 -2.12
N ASP A 59 -13.41 -13.97 -1.12
CA ASP A 59 -14.27 -13.96 0.06
C ASP A 59 -14.06 -12.68 0.91
N ILE A 60 -12.81 -12.24 1.05
CA ILE A 60 -12.47 -10.99 1.74
C ILE A 60 -13.03 -9.77 1.00
N ALA A 61 -12.97 -9.76 -0.34
CA ALA A 61 -13.53 -8.69 -1.15
C ALA A 61 -15.06 -8.62 -1.02
N GLN A 62 -15.74 -9.78 -1.04
CA GLN A 62 -17.19 -9.86 -0.79
C GLN A 62 -17.55 -9.38 0.62
N LEU A 63 -16.73 -9.71 1.60
CA LEU A 63 -16.93 -9.25 2.97
C LEU A 63 -16.81 -7.71 3.08
N ALA A 64 -15.84 -7.12 2.39
CA ALA A 64 -15.68 -5.66 2.34
C ALA A 64 -16.93 -4.99 1.73
N GLU A 65 -17.45 -5.51 0.63
CA GLU A 65 -18.69 -5.02 0.00
C GLU A 65 -19.91 -5.14 0.93
N ALA A 66 -19.98 -6.18 1.76
CA ALA A 66 -21.07 -6.33 2.73
C ALA A 66 -21.03 -5.26 3.84
N PHE A 67 -19.85 -4.75 4.21
CA PHE A 67 -19.69 -3.69 5.22
C PHE A 67 -19.73 -2.28 4.65
N ALA A 68 -19.28 -2.12 3.41
CA ALA A 68 -19.24 -0.85 2.69
C ALA A 68 -19.83 -1.06 1.29
N PRO A 69 -21.18 -1.06 1.14
CA PRO A 69 -21.81 -1.29 -0.15
C PRO A 69 -21.35 -0.29 -1.22
N GLY A 70 -21.00 -0.80 -2.40
CA GLY A 70 -20.44 -0.03 -3.50
C GLY A 70 -18.93 0.23 -3.40
N ILE A 71 -18.21 -0.46 -2.51
CA ILE A 71 -16.76 -0.31 -2.40
C ILE A 71 -16.06 -0.94 -3.60
N PHE A 72 -15.14 -0.17 -4.19
CA PHE A 72 -14.25 -0.72 -5.20
C PHE A 72 -13.09 -1.45 -4.51
N VAL A 73 -12.98 -2.76 -4.72
CA VAL A 73 -11.86 -3.56 -4.19
C VAL A 73 -10.88 -3.89 -5.30
N HIS A 74 -9.61 -3.56 -5.09
CA HIS A 74 -8.51 -3.90 -5.99
C HIS A 74 -7.52 -4.82 -5.28
N VAL A 75 -7.40 -6.06 -5.76
CA VAL A 75 -6.38 -7.00 -5.28
C VAL A 75 -5.14 -6.87 -6.18
N ILE A 76 -4.01 -6.50 -5.58
CA ILE A 76 -2.77 -6.26 -6.29
C ILE A 76 -2.25 -7.55 -6.92
N ASN A 77 -1.87 -7.44 -8.20
CA ASN A 77 -1.01 -8.39 -8.90
C ASN A 77 0.22 -7.62 -9.42
N PRO A 78 1.43 -7.90 -8.90
CA PRO A 78 2.64 -7.19 -9.32
C PRO A 78 3.12 -7.55 -10.73
N ASN A 79 2.49 -8.52 -11.41
CA ASN A 79 2.83 -8.96 -12.76
C ASN A 79 1.64 -8.78 -13.74
N PRO A 80 1.37 -7.54 -14.20
CA PRO A 80 0.21 -7.26 -15.05
C PRO A 80 0.32 -7.90 -16.45
N ASP A 81 1.55 -8.19 -16.91
CA ASP A 81 1.82 -8.69 -18.27
C ASP A 81 1.74 -10.23 -18.40
N GLY A 82 1.13 -10.92 -17.44
CA GLY A 82 0.83 -12.36 -17.56
C GLY A 82 1.88 -13.31 -16.97
N GLY A 83 2.70 -12.85 -16.02
CA GLY A 83 3.54 -13.72 -15.18
C GLY A 83 2.73 -14.45 -14.10
N ASP A 84 3.23 -15.59 -13.60
CA ASP A 84 2.58 -16.29 -12.49
C ASP A 84 2.73 -15.49 -11.18
N ASP A 85 1.63 -14.89 -10.74
CA ASP A 85 1.51 -14.07 -9.53
C ASP A 85 2.00 -14.83 -8.29
N ARG A 86 1.59 -16.10 -8.17
CA ARG A 86 2.01 -16.96 -7.06
C ARG A 86 3.52 -17.14 -7.02
N SER A 87 4.16 -17.44 -8.16
CA SER A 87 5.63 -17.53 -8.24
C SER A 87 6.31 -16.19 -7.95
N ALA A 88 5.71 -15.06 -8.31
CA ALA A 88 6.22 -13.72 -8.04
C ALA A 88 6.37 -13.42 -6.55
N THR A 89 5.57 -14.09 -5.72
CA THR A 89 5.70 -13.95 -4.26
C THR A 89 6.99 -14.56 -3.71
N PHE A 90 7.60 -15.52 -4.42
CA PHE A 90 8.88 -16.16 -4.08
C PHE A 90 10.05 -15.57 -4.88
N PHE A 91 9.85 -15.33 -6.17
CA PHE A 91 10.88 -14.93 -7.11
C PHE A 91 10.65 -13.52 -7.62
N GLY A 92 11.70 -12.71 -7.58
CA GLY A 92 11.69 -11.35 -8.10
C GLY A 92 12.42 -10.36 -7.20
N ASN A 93 12.28 -9.09 -7.55
CA ASN A 93 12.83 -7.95 -6.83
C ASN A 93 11.65 -7.17 -6.22
N VAL A 94 11.56 -7.12 -4.89
CA VAL A 94 10.47 -6.45 -4.18
C VAL A 94 10.46 -4.95 -4.44
N THR A 95 11.65 -4.34 -4.60
CA THR A 95 11.75 -2.93 -4.95
C THR A 95 11.10 -2.64 -6.30
N ASP A 96 11.31 -3.51 -7.29
CA ASP A 96 10.70 -3.40 -8.60
C ASP A 96 9.19 -3.70 -8.54
N GLN A 97 8.76 -4.71 -7.76
CA GLN A 97 7.34 -5.00 -7.55
C GLN A 97 6.58 -3.79 -6.97
N VAL A 98 7.14 -3.14 -5.94
CA VAL A 98 6.54 -1.94 -5.37
C VAL A 98 6.49 -0.80 -6.39
N ALA A 99 7.53 -0.61 -7.21
CA ALA A 99 7.53 0.40 -8.26
C ALA A 99 6.46 0.12 -9.34
N THR A 100 6.30 -1.13 -9.75
CA THR A 100 5.23 -1.56 -10.66
C THR A 100 3.85 -1.27 -10.06
N VAL A 101 3.64 -1.60 -8.79
CA VAL A 101 2.37 -1.32 -8.09
C VAL A 101 2.13 0.18 -7.96
N CYS A 102 3.16 0.99 -7.67
CA CYS A 102 3.04 2.46 -7.71
C CYS A 102 2.49 2.95 -9.05
N ALA A 103 3.05 2.47 -10.16
CA ALA A 103 2.60 2.85 -11.51
C ALA A 103 1.18 2.36 -11.81
N GLN A 104 0.84 1.12 -11.41
CA GLN A 104 -0.50 0.55 -11.60
C GLN A 104 -1.57 1.37 -10.88
N LEU A 105 -1.38 1.65 -9.59
CA LEU A 105 -2.39 2.36 -8.78
C LEU A 105 -2.54 3.82 -9.23
N ALA A 106 -1.44 4.47 -9.62
CA ALA A 106 -1.48 5.83 -10.18
C ALA A 106 -2.13 5.91 -11.56
N ALA A 107 -2.13 4.83 -12.35
CA ALA A 107 -2.77 4.77 -13.66
C ALA A 107 -4.22 4.24 -13.61
N HIS A 108 -4.63 3.60 -12.51
CA HIS A 108 -5.94 2.96 -12.42
C HIS A 108 -7.08 3.99 -12.36
N PRO A 109 -8.06 3.96 -13.27
CA PRO A 109 -9.03 5.06 -13.46
C PRO A 109 -9.86 5.39 -12.22
N ILE A 110 -10.17 4.39 -11.39
CA ILE A 110 -10.92 4.58 -10.13
C ILE A 110 -10.00 4.99 -8.97
N LEU A 111 -8.78 4.42 -8.89
CA LEU A 111 -7.93 4.61 -7.71
C LEU A 111 -7.19 5.94 -7.80
N SER A 112 -6.71 6.30 -8.98
CA SER A 112 -5.94 7.54 -9.21
C SER A 112 -6.77 8.82 -9.04
N THR A 113 -8.09 8.70 -9.12
CA THR A 113 -9.04 9.81 -8.95
C THR A 113 -9.69 9.82 -7.56
N ALA A 114 -9.47 8.79 -6.75
CA ALA A 114 -10.00 8.75 -5.39
C ALA A 114 -9.23 9.74 -4.48
N PRO A 115 -9.92 10.42 -3.54
CA PRO A 115 -9.27 11.34 -2.62
C PRO A 115 -8.28 10.64 -1.67
N ALA A 116 -8.51 9.34 -1.41
CA ALA A 116 -7.62 8.44 -0.71
C ALA A 116 -8.04 6.98 -0.98
N ILE A 117 -7.23 6.02 -0.53
CA ILE A 117 -7.56 4.59 -0.51
C ILE A 117 -7.35 4.01 0.90
N ASP A 118 -8.06 2.94 1.25
CA ASP A 118 -7.69 2.09 2.38
C ASP A 118 -6.89 0.88 1.87
N ALA A 119 -6.00 0.34 2.69
CA ALA A 119 -5.09 -0.72 2.30
C ALA A 119 -5.03 -1.84 3.34
N VAL A 120 -5.13 -3.09 2.90
CA VAL A 120 -5.02 -4.28 3.75
C VAL A 120 -3.94 -5.21 3.19
N GLY A 121 -2.94 -5.53 4.03
CA GLY A 121 -1.85 -6.42 3.65
C GLY A 121 -1.79 -7.68 4.49
N PHE A 122 -1.56 -8.82 3.83
CA PHE A 122 -1.48 -10.13 4.46
C PHE A 122 -0.05 -10.66 4.41
N SER A 123 0.50 -11.06 5.57
CA SER A 123 1.88 -11.57 5.68
C SER A 123 2.87 -10.60 5.01
N GLN A 124 3.72 -11.04 4.07
CA GLN A 124 4.65 -10.14 3.37
C GLN A 124 3.96 -8.97 2.64
N GLY A 125 2.71 -9.12 2.20
CA GLY A 125 1.97 -8.08 1.49
C GLY A 125 1.78 -6.79 2.32
N GLY A 126 1.72 -6.87 3.65
CA GLY A 126 1.60 -5.68 4.50
C GLY A 126 2.86 -4.84 4.59
N GLN A 127 4.05 -5.45 4.61
CA GLN A 127 5.28 -4.67 4.48
C GLN A 127 5.46 -4.14 3.04
N PHE A 128 4.93 -4.83 2.02
CA PHE A 128 4.94 -4.35 0.64
C PHE A 128 4.06 -3.12 0.45
N LEU A 129 2.83 -3.14 0.99
CA LEU A 129 1.96 -1.96 1.05
C LEU A 129 2.58 -0.82 1.85
N ARG A 130 3.26 -1.11 2.97
CA ARG A 130 4.03 -0.10 3.70
C ARG A 130 5.11 0.52 2.80
N GLY A 131 5.85 -0.29 2.05
CA GLY A 131 6.82 0.21 1.06
C GLY A 131 6.18 1.08 -0.02
N TYR A 132 4.96 0.75 -0.48
CA TYR A 132 4.18 1.62 -1.38
C TYR A 132 3.84 2.97 -0.73
N VAL A 133 3.36 2.96 0.51
CA VAL A 133 3.07 4.19 1.28
C VAL A 133 4.34 5.03 1.40
N GLU A 134 5.45 4.45 1.84
CA GLU A 134 6.68 5.21 2.05
C GLU A 134 7.24 5.79 0.73
N ARG A 135 7.23 5.01 -0.36
CA ARG A 135 7.92 5.38 -1.60
C ARG A 135 7.12 6.28 -2.54
N CYS A 136 5.81 6.10 -2.65
CA CYS A 136 5.01 6.82 -3.65
C CYS A 136 3.69 7.39 -3.13
N ASN A 137 2.94 6.68 -2.29
CA ASN A 137 1.68 7.15 -1.68
C ASN A 137 0.72 7.90 -2.62
N ALA A 138 0.60 7.44 -3.87
CA ALA A 138 -0.22 8.06 -4.90
C ALA A 138 -1.02 6.97 -5.63
N PRO A 139 -2.35 6.88 -5.44
CA PRO A 139 -3.17 7.68 -4.52
C PRO A 139 -2.78 7.55 -3.03
N PRO A 140 -3.09 8.55 -2.19
CA PRO A 140 -2.70 8.52 -0.79
C PRO A 140 -3.47 7.46 -0.01
N VAL A 141 -2.76 6.72 0.84
CA VAL A 141 -3.39 5.77 1.76
C VAL A 141 -3.91 6.49 2.99
N ARG A 142 -5.16 6.21 3.38
CA ARG A 142 -5.78 6.67 4.62
C ARG A 142 -5.47 5.70 5.76
N ASN A 143 -5.97 4.47 5.67
CA ASN A 143 -5.75 3.43 6.66
C ASN A 143 -4.90 2.30 6.07
N LEU A 144 -3.83 1.92 6.76
CA LEU A 144 -3.05 0.72 6.46
C LEU A 144 -3.30 -0.31 7.57
N VAL A 145 -3.88 -1.46 7.22
CA VAL A 145 -4.07 -2.58 8.13
C VAL A 145 -3.20 -3.75 7.68
N THR A 146 -2.42 -4.33 8.59
CA THR A 146 -1.54 -5.45 8.28
C THR A 146 -1.80 -6.64 9.19
N PHE A 147 -1.80 -7.84 8.62
CA PHE A 147 -1.97 -9.10 9.35
C PHE A 147 -0.67 -9.91 9.30
N GLY A 148 -0.01 -10.06 10.45
CA GLY A 148 1.20 -10.89 10.62
C GLY A 148 2.37 -10.48 9.72
N SER A 149 2.44 -9.21 9.34
CA SER A 149 3.41 -8.69 8.38
C SER A 149 4.75 -8.40 9.02
N GLN A 150 5.84 -8.85 8.40
CA GLN A 150 7.15 -8.87 9.04
C GLN A 150 7.86 -7.51 8.97
N HIS A 151 7.30 -6.48 9.61
CA HIS A 151 7.77 -5.10 9.48
C HIS A 151 9.24 -4.89 9.90
N ASN A 152 9.77 -5.74 10.78
CA ASN A 152 11.19 -5.77 11.13
C ASN A 152 11.98 -6.92 10.45
N GLY A 153 11.39 -7.53 9.42
CA GLY A 153 11.95 -8.69 8.72
C GLY A 153 11.82 -10.01 9.46
N ILE A 154 12.41 -11.03 8.86
CA ILE A 154 12.53 -12.38 9.43
C ILE A 154 13.99 -12.67 9.78
N THR A 155 14.21 -13.41 10.86
CA THR A 155 15.53 -13.93 11.24
C THR A 155 15.75 -15.38 10.80
N ARG A 156 14.69 -16.02 10.27
CA ARG A 156 14.75 -17.39 9.76
C ARG A 156 13.79 -17.57 8.58
N PHE A 157 14.25 -18.28 7.56
CA PHE A 157 13.41 -18.72 6.46
C PHE A 157 12.53 -19.90 6.89
N ARG A 158 11.25 -19.86 6.48
CA ARG A 158 10.31 -20.94 6.73
C ARG A 158 10.72 -22.20 5.96
N ASP A 159 10.56 -23.36 6.59
CA ASP A 159 10.67 -24.64 5.90
C ASP A 159 9.55 -24.80 4.86
N CYS A 160 9.93 -25.23 3.65
CA CYS A 160 8.98 -25.51 2.58
C CYS A 160 8.23 -26.82 2.85
N ALA A 161 6.93 -26.84 2.56
CA ALA A 161 6.16 -28.07 2.62
C ALA A 161 6.73 -29.13 1.65
N PRO A 162 6.59 -30.44 1.94
CA PRO A 162 7.15 -31.49 1.09
C PRO A 162 6.70 -31.44 -0.37
N ALA A 163 5.48 -30.97 -0.65
CA ALA A 163 4.93 -30.86 -1.99
C ALA A 163 5.18 -29.48 -2.66
N ASP A 164 5.74 -28.50 -1.96
CA ASP A 164 5.90 -27.14 -2.48
C ASP A 164 7.21 -26.99 -3.27
N LEU A 165 7.17 -27.43 -4.53
CA LEU A 165 8.33 -27.39 -5.44
C LEU A 165 8.80 -25.96 -5.74
N VAL A 166 7.87 -24.99 -5.79
CA VAL A 166 8.19 -23.58 -6.03
C VAL A 166 8.97 -23.01 -4.84
N CYS A 167 8.49 -23.24 -3.61
CA CYS A 167 9.21 -22.85 -2.41
C CYS A 167 10.59 -23.50 -2.35
N LYS A 168 10.69 -24.81 -2.61
CA LYS A 168 11.98 -25.52 -2.59
C LYS A 168 12.97 -24.97 -3.61
N ALA A 169 12.50 -24.67 -4.82
CA ALA A 169 13.32 -24.04 -5.85
C ALA A 169 13.78 -22.65 -5.40
N ALA A 170 12.90 -21.85 -4.77
CA ALA A 170 13.23 -20.53 -4.26
C ALA A 170 14.27 -20.61 -3.14
N MET A 171 14.07 -21.48 -2.15
CA MET A 171 15.00 -21.67 -1.04
C MET A 171 16.33 -22.29 -1.49
N ALA A 172 16.40 -22.96 -2.65
CA ALA A 172 17.68 -23.42 -3.19
C ALA A 172 18.63 -22.26 -3.53
N LEU A 173 18.12 -21.05 -3.80
CA LEU A 173 18.95 -19.85 -4.01
C LEU A 173 19.68 -19.43 -2.72
N LEU A 174 19.19 -19.80 -1.54
CA LEU A 174 19.87 -19.55 -0.26
C LEU A 174 21.16 -20.37 -0.09
N ARG A 175 21.46 -21.31 -1.00
CA ARG A 175 22.79 -21.95 -1.08
C ARG A 175 23.87 -20.97 -1.54
N PHE A 176 23.48 -19.89 -2.21
CA PHE A 176 24.35 -18.75 -2.49
C PHE A 176 24.31 -17.79 -1.30
N ASN A 177 25.26 -16.84 -1.25
CA ASN A 177 25.26 -15.81 -0.21
C ASN A 177 23.96 -14.99 -0.29
N VAL A 178 23.17 -14.98 0.80
CA VAL A 178 21.88 -14.28 0.92
C VAL A 178 22.00 -12.78 0.63
N TRP A 179 23.17 -12.19 0.87
CA TRP A 179 23.47 -10.78 0.63
C TRP A 179 24.11 -10.51 -0.73
N SER A 180 24.32 -11.53 -1.56
CA SER A 180 24.77 -11.30 -2.94
C SER A 180 23.71 -10.54 -3.73
N ALA A 181 24.15 -9.67 -4.64
CA ALA A 181 23.25 -8.97 -5.57
C ALA A 181 22.37 -9.95 -6.38
N PHE A 182 22.87 -11.16 -6.65
CA PHE A 182 22.10 -12.19 -7.34
C PHE A 182 20.87 -12.61 -6.54
N VAL A 183 21.03 -12.96 -5.26
CA VAL A 183 19.94 -13.40 -4.38
C VAL A 183 19.02 -12.24 -4.03
N GLN A 184 19.58 -11.08 -3.66
CA GLN A 184 18.80 -9.88 -3.31
C GLN A 184 17.95 -9.35 -4.46
N ALA A 185 18.29 -9.63 -5.72
CA ALA A 185 17.48 -9.25 -6.88
C ALA A 185 16.47 -10.33 -7.33
N ARG A 186 16.47 -11.53 -6.73
CA ARG A 186 15.72 -12.69 -7.27
C ARG A 186 14.92 -13.47 -6.25
N LEU A 187 15.25 -13.40 -4.96
CA LEU A 187 14.55 -14.13 -3.92
C LEU A 187 13.84 -13.15 -3.01
N VAL A 188 12.51 -13.17 -3.04
CA VAL A 188 11.66 -12.22 -2.29
C VAL A 188 11.89 -12.34 -0.78
N PRO A 189 11.84 -13.54 -0.16
CA PRO A 189 12.11 -13.67 1.28
C PRO A 189 13.49 -13.19 1.74
N ALA A 190 14.51 -13.26 0.88
CA ALA A 190 15.84 -12.78 1.24
C ALA A 190 15.92 -11.25 1.38
N GLN A 191 15.01 -10.52 0.71
CA GLN A 191 15.02 -9.06 0.70
C GLN A 191 14.43 -8.44 1.98
N TYR A 192 13.72 -9.25 2.76
CA TYR A 192 13.27 -8.93 4.12
C TYR A 192 13.81 -9.87 5.19
N TYR A 193 14.89 -10.59 4.88
CA TYR A 193 15.72 -11.19 5.91
C TYR A 193 16.43 -10.07 6.68
N ARG A 194 16.51 -10.20 8.01
CA ARG A 194 17.22 -9.25 8.89
C ARG A 194 17.95 -10.04 9.97
N PRO A 195 19.29 -10.09 9.93
CA PRO A 195 20.06 -10.83 10.92
C PRO A 195 20.11 -10.01 12.22
N THR A 196 20.03 -10.69 13.36
CA THR A 196 20.22 -10.07 14.68
C THR A 196 21.63 -10.29 15.22
N GLU A 197 22.29 -11.38 14.83
CA GLU A 197 23.68 -11.70 15.16
C GLU A 197 24.29 -12.58 14.06
N PRO A 198 25.63 -12.58 13.89
CA PRO A 198 26.60 -11.67 14.52
C PRO A 198 26.53 -10.26 13.93
N ALA A 199 27.03 -9.24 14.66
CA ALA A 199 27.06 -7.85 14.20
C ALA A 199 27.64 -7.63 12.77
N ALA A 200 28.58 -8.48 12.33
CA ALA A 200 29.13 -8.43 10.97
C ALA A 200 28.07 -8.72 9.89
N ASP A 201 27.14 -9.63 10.17
CA ASP A 201 26.03 -9.95 9.26
C ASP A 201 25.03 -8.80 9.23
N TYR A 202 24.83 -8.10 10.36
CA TYR A 202 24.01 -6.89 10.40
C TYR A 202 24.61 -5.76 9.55
N ALA A 203 25.94 -5.57 9.60
CA ALA A 203 26.61 -4.61 8.71
C ALA A 203 26.44 -4.98 7.22
N THR A 204 26.51 -6.27 6.90
CA THR A 204 26.27 -6.77 5.53
C THR A 204 24.82 -6.58 5.10
N TYR A 205 23.87 -6.81 6.00
CA TYR A 205 22.45 -6.51 5.79
C TYR A 205 22.23 -5.04 5.43
N LEU A 206 22.81 -4.10 6.20
CA LEU A 206 22.67 -2.67 5.90
C LEU A 206 23.28 -2.31 4.53
N ALA A 207 24.40 -2.92 4.16
CA ALA A 207 25.08 -2.67 2.89
C ALA A 207 24.33 -3.28 1.68
N SER A 208 23.66 -4.43 1.86
CA SER A 208 23.22 -5.25 0.73
C SER A 208 21.71 -5.51 0.66
N SER A 209 20.94 -5.29 1.73
CA SER A 209 19.49 -5.49 1.71
C SER A 209 18.84 -4.58 0.67
N ASN A 210 18.22 -5.18 -0.34
CA ASN A 210 17.61 -4.47 -1.46
C ASN A 210 16.27 -3.79 -1.10
N TYR A 211 15.67 -4.18 0.02
CA TYR A 211 14.32 -3.75 0.36
C TYR A 211 14.17 -3.35 1.83
N LEU A 212 14.31 -4.28 2.77
CA LEU A 212 13.93 -4.01 4.15
C LEU A 212 14.80 -2.93 4.82
N ALA A 213 16.12 -2.94 4.64
CA ALA A 213 16.98 -1.89 5.21
C ALA A 213 16.69 -0.50 4.63
N ASP A 214 16.16 -0.45 3.41
CA ASP A 214 15.74 0.77 2.73
C ASP A 214 14.44 1.31 3.33
N ILE A 215 13.36 0.51 3.34
CA ILE A 215 12.06 0.95 3.87
C ILE A 215 12.01 1.02 5.40
N ASN A 216 12.95 0.42 6.12
CA ASN A 216 13.11 0.70 7.55
C ASN A 216 13.98 1.92 7.82
N ASN A 217 14.51 2.54 6.75
CA ASN A 217 15.36 3.71 6.81
C ASN A 217 16.55 3.49 7.77
N GLU A 218 17.11 2.27 7.79
CA GLU A 218 18.12 1.85 8.79
C GLU A 218 19.52 2.37 8.46
N ARG A 219 19.76 2.76 7.20
CA ARG A 219 21.04 3.33 6.74
C ARG A 219 21.27 4.72 7.33
N ALA A 220 22.52 5.18 7.28
CA ALA A 220 22.93 6.45 7.88
C ALA A 220 22.13 7.65 7.34
N LEU A 221 21.90 7.70 6.02
CA LEU A 221 21.10 8.74 5.38
C LEU A 221 19.62 8.37 5.44
N LYS A 222 18.82 9.24 6.04
CA LYS A 222 17.38 9.05 6.19
C LYS A 222 16.63 9.64 5.01
N ASN A 223 15.63 8.90 4.51
CA ASN A 223 14.68 9.41 3.52
C ASN A 223 13.49 10.08 4.21
N GLU A 224 13.45 11.41 4.21
CA GLU A 224 12.38 12.20 4.84
C GLU A 224 11.01 12.01 4.15
N THR A 225 10.98 11.64 2.86
CA THR A 225 9.73 11.34 2.16
C THR A 225 9.05 10.11 2.75
N TYR A 226 9.83 9.09 3.14
CA TYR A 226 9.28 7.86 3.75
C TYR A 226 8.60 8.20 5.07
N ARG A 227 9.28 9.01 5.89
CA ARG A 227 8.73 9.54 7.14
C ARG A 227 7.46 10.35 6.92
N ALA A 228 7.48 11.32 5.99
CA ALA A 228 6.35 12.20 5.74
C ALA A 228 5.11 11.42 5.26
N ASN A 229 5.30 10.47 4.34
CA ASN A 229 4.22 9.66 3.79
C ASN A 229 3.63 8.70 4.83
N LEU A 230 4.45 7.95 5.56
CA LEU A 230 3.90 7.01 6.56
C LEU A 230 3.22 7.78 7.70
N ALA A 231 3.77 8.92 8.12
CA ALA A 231 3.14 9.79 9.11
C ALA A 231 1.82 10.43 8.63
N SER A 232 1.52 10.40 7.33
CA SER A 232 0.26 10.96 6.80
C SER A 232 -0.94 10.07 7.04
N LEU A 233 -0.74 8.76 7.26
CA LEU A 233 -1.81 7.78 7.51
C LEU A 233 -2.71 8.23 8.67
N ASP A 234 -4.02 8.03 8.54
CA ASP A 234 -4.97 8.25 9.63
C ASP A 234 -4.94 7.08 10.63
N ASN A 235 -4.72 5.86 10.15
CA ASN A 235 -4.44 4.70 11.00
C ASN A 235 -3.40 3.76 10.36
N PHE A 236 -2.48 3.27 11.18
CA PHE A 236 -1.62 2.13 10.90
C PHE A 236 -1.88 1.06 11.96
N VAL A 237 -2.58 -0.01 11.55
CA VAL A 237 -3.06 -1.07 12.43
C VAL A 237 -2.30 -2.36 12.14
N MET A 238 -1.62 -2.89 13.14
CA MET A 238 -0.77 -4.07 13.00
C MET A 238 -1.32 -5.22 13.84
N TYR A 239 -1.75 -6.29 13.19
CA TYR A 239 -2.17 -7.52 13.83
C TYR A 239 -1.02 -8.51 13.96
N LEU A 240 -0.78 -9.00 15.18
CA LEU A 240 0.13 -10.09 15.51
C LEU A 240 -0.69 -11.37 15.77
N PHE A 241 -0.20 -12.52 15.29
CA PHE A 241 -0.79 -13.83 15.60
C PHE A 241 -0.11 -14.43 16.83
N GLY A 242 -0.89 -14.76 17.87
CA GLY A 242 -0.33 -15.20 19.15
C GLY A 242 0.53 -16.47 19.05
N ASN A 243 0.17 -17.39 18.15
CA ASN A 243 0.85 -18.66 17.91
C ASN A 243 1.51 -18.70 16.53
N ASP A 244 2.03 -17.56 16.03
CA ASP A 244 2.73 -17.54 14.76
C ASP A 244 4.04 -18.34 14.81
N THR A 245 4.18 -19.32 13.91
CA THR A 245 5.39 -20.12 13.73
C THR A 245 5.98 -19.96 12.32
N VAL A 246 5.46 -19.02 11.52
CA VAL A 246 5.85 -18.78 10.13
C VAL A 246 6.66 -17.50 10.03
N SER A 247 6.14 -16.41 10.58
CA SER A 247 6.87 -15.16 10.73
C SER A 247 7.74 -15.24 11.98
N ILE A 248 9.05 -15.45 11.80
CA ILE A 248 9.98 -15.57 12.92
C ILE A 248 10.95 -14.38 12.90
N PRO A 249 10.96 -13.53 13.96
CA PRO A 249 10.08 -13.55 15.13
C PRO A 249 8.67 -13.02 14.83
N LYS A 250 7.66 -13.44 15.61
CA LYS A 250 6.26 -12.98 15.43
C LYS A 250 6.11 -11.50 15.81
N GLU A 251 6.95 -11.04 16.73
CA GLU A 251 7.05 -9.66 17.21
C GLU A 251 7.43 -8.70 16.08
N SER A 252 8.00 -9.20 14.97
CA SER A 252 8.22 -8.43 13.75
C SER A 252 6.93 -7.80 13.21
N ALA A 253 5.76 -8.42 13.48
CA ALA A 253 4.43 -7.85 13.20
C ALA A 253 4.21 -6.47 13.83
N TRP A 254 4.89 -6.18 14.93
CA TRP A 254 4.81 -4.92 15.65
C TRP A 254 6.14 -4.16 15.63
N PHE A 255 6.97 -4.38 14.60
CA PHE A 255 8.34 -3.87 14.52
C PHE A 255 9.24 -4.29 15.70
N GLY A 256 8.86 -5.30 16.49
CA GLY A 256 9.68 -5.83 17.55
C GLY A 256 10.91 -6.54 17.01
N GLU A 257 11.91 -6.67 17.87
CA GLU A 257 13.12 -7.43 17.59
C GLU A 257 13.29 -8.52 18.65
N VAL A 258 13.68 -9.71 18.23
CA VAL A 258 14.02 -10.80 19.14
C VAL A 258 15.41 -11.29 18.76
N SER A 259 16.34 -11.15 19.68
CA SER A 259 17.73 -11.59 19.52
C SER A 259 17.88 -13.09 19.77
N GLY A 260 19.03 -13.66 19.39
CA GLY A 260 19.23 -15.12 19.40
C GLY A 260 19.15 -15.78 20.78
N ASP A 261 19.36 -15.03 21.86
CA ASP A 261 19.20 -15.46 23.25
C ASP A 261 17.75 -15.34 23.77
N GLY A 262 16.82 -14.88 22.92
CA GLY A 262 15.42 -14.67 23.25
C GLY A 262 15.11 -13.30 23.84
N ASN A 263 16.08 -12.39 23.97
CA ASN A 263 15.80 -11.04 24.44
C ASN A 263 14.96 -10.27 23.40
N HIS A 264 13.82 -9.76 23.86
CA HIS A 264 12.84 -9.03 23.06
C HIS A 264 12.95 -7.53 23.29
N VAL A 265 13.12 -6.77 22.20
CA VAL A 265 13.14 -5.31 22.19
C VAL A 265 11.88 -4.80 21.47
N PRO A 266 10.91 -4.21 22.19
CA PRO A 266 9.69 -3.68 21.58
C PRO A 266 9.98 -2.42 20.76
N LEU A 267 9.09 -2.09 19.81
CA LEU A 267 9.26 -0.93 18.91
C LEU A 267 9.68 0.37 19.64
N LYS A 268 9.03 0.70 20.76
CA LYS A 268 9.27 1.97 21.48
C LYS A 268 10.70 2.10 22.02
N GLU A 269 11.41 1.00 22.18
CA GLU A 269 12.79 0.98 22.65
C GLU A 269 13.81 1.06 21.50
N ARG A 270 13.37 0.87 20.25
CA ARG A 270 14.24 0.82 19.08
C ARG A 270 14.55 2.23 18.53
N PRO A 271 15.73 2.43 17.92
CA PRO A 271 16.10 3.70 17.28
C PRO A 271 15.10 4.19 16.23
N ILE A 272 14.55 3.29 15.41
CA ILE A 272 13.53 3.60 14.39
C ILE A 272 12.32 4.39 14.95
N TYR A 273 11.97 4.16 16.22
CA TYR A 273 10.92 4.89 16.93
C TYR A 273 11.47 6.11 17.70
N LYS A 274 12.55 5.93 18.45
CA LYS A 274 13.15 6.98 19.29
C LYS A 274 13.67 8.17 18.48
N GLU A 275 14.09 7.94 17.26
CA GLU A 275 14.54 8.96 16.31
C GLU A 275 13.52 9.20 15.19
N ASP A 276 12.41 8.44 15.20
CA ASP A 276 11.27 8.60 14.29
C ASP A 276 11.63 8.51 12.80
N TRP A 277 12.52 7.57 12.45
CA TRP A 277 13.11 7.44 11.11
C TRP A 277 12.08 7.33 9.98
N ILE A 278 10.91 6.74 10.26
CA ILE A 278 9.83 6.58 9.28
C ILE A 278 8.49 7.13 9.80
N GLY A 279 8.45 7.90 10.89
CA GLY A 279 7.20 8.55 11.35
C GLY A 279 6.33 7.71 12.29
N LEU A 280 6.84 6.57 12.82
CA LEU A 280 6.09 5.72 13.76
C LEU A 280 5.77 6.42 15.08
N ARG A 281 6.69 7.25 15.61
CA ARG A 281 6.41 8.03 16.81
C ARG A 281 5.37 9.10 16.50
N ALA A 282 5.49 9.80 15.37
CA ALA A 282 4.49 10.77 14.94
C ALA A 282 3.08 10.17 14.80
N LEU A 283 2.96 8.95 14.25
CA LEU A 283 1.69 8.21 14.21
C LEU A 283 1.18 7.88 15.61
N ASN A 284 2.05 7.38 16.49
CA ASN A 284 1.66 7.03 17.85
C ASN A 284 1.21 8.25 18.65
N ASP A 285 1.89 9.38 18.52
CA ASP A 285 1.60 10.61 19.26
C ASP A 285 0.22 11.19 18.90
N LYS A 286 -0.26 10.96 17.67
CA LYS A 286 -1.63 11.33 17.24
C LYS A 286 -2.65 10.20 17.41
N GLY A 287 -2.30 9.10 18.07
CA GLY A 287 -3.19 7.96 18.32
C GLY A 287 -3.49 7.08 17.10
N ALA A 288 -2.73 7.24 16.01
CA ALA A 288 -2.92 6.54 14.75
C ALA A 288 -2.15 5.22 14.63
N LEU A 289 -1.38 4.81 15.65
CA LEU A 289 -0.62 3.56 15.65
C LEU A 289 -1.28 2.52 16.57
N SER A 290 -1.79 1.43 16.00
CA SER A 290 -2.54 0.41 16.73
C SER A 290 -1.85 -0.96 16.70
N PHE A 291 -1.71 -1.56 17.87
CA PHE A 291 -1.15 -2.91 18.06
C PHE A 291 -2.28 -3.84 18.48
N ARG A 292 -2.59 -4.86 17.67
CA ARG A 292 -3.68 -5.81 17.90
C ARG A 292 -3.15 -7.24 17.91
N THR A 293 -3.68 -8.08 18.80
CA THR A 293 -3.32 -9.50 18.86
C THR A 293 -4.52 -10.35 18.46
N ILE A 294 -4.32 -11.35 17.62
CA ILE A 294 -5.27 -12.43 17.41
C ILE A 294 -4.82 -13.58 18.31
N GLU A 295 -5.46 -13.68 19.47
CA GLU A 295 -5.10 -14.64 20.51
C GLU A 295 -5.22 -16.09 20.01
N ALA A 296 -4.24 -16.91 20.38
CA ALA A 296 -4.16 -18.33 20.03
C ALA A 296 -4.29 -18.70 18.54
N ALA A 297 -4.11 -17.75 17.62
CA ALA A 297 -4.16 -17.99 16.18
C ALA A 297 -2.77 -18.28 15.60
N GLU A 298 -2.73 -19.25 14.67
CA GLU A 298 -1.58 -19.50 13.81
C GLU A 298 -1.52 -18.48 12.65
N HIS A 299 -0.40 -18.44 11.93
CA HIS A 299 -0.20 -17.52 10.82
C HIS A 299 -1.33 -17.57 9.78
N MET A 300 -1.87 -16.40 9.43
CA MET A 300 -2.99 -16.22 8.48
C MET A 300 -4.30 -16.93 8.85
N ARG A 301 -4.41 -17.53 10.05
CA ARG A 301 -5.68 -18.03 10.60
C ARG A 301 -6.45 -16.87 11.21
N ILE A 302 -7.02 -16.02 10.36
CA ILE A 302 -7.78 -14.85 10.79
C ILE A 302 -9.25 -15.25 11.02
N PRO A 303 -9.79 -15.16 12.24
CA PRO A 303 -11.20 -15.41 12.47
C PRO A 303 -12.05 -14.39 11.70
N THR A 304 -13.16 -14.82 11.10
CA THR A 304 -14.09 -13.94 10.38
C THR A 304 -14.51 -12.74 11.23
N LYS A 305 -14.74 -12.94 12.54
CA LYS A 305 -15.06 -11.85 13.46
C LYS A 305 -14.00 -10.74 13.46
N VAL A 306 -12.71 -11.08 13.40
CA VAL A 306 -11.63 -10.09 13.37
C VAL A 306 -11.65 -9.29 12.06
N LEU A 307 -11.88 -9.94 10.92
CA LEU A 307 -12.04 -9.25 9.63
C LEU A 307 -13.26 -8.33 9.66
N ASN A 308 -14.40 -8.82 10.15
CA ASN A 308 -15.63 -8.04 10.29
C ASN A 308 -15.42 -6.78 11.13
N ASP A 309 -14.84 -6.95 12.33
CA ASP A 309 -14.59 -5.84 13.24
C ASP A 309 -13.61 -4.84 12.61
N THR A 310 -12.58 -5.32 11.91
CA THR A 310 -11.61 -4.48 11.19
C THR A 310 -12.29 -3.67 10.09
N PHE A 311 -13.11 -4.30 9.25
CA PHE A 311 -13.76 -3.61 8.13
C PHE A 311 -14.80 -2.62 8.61
N LYS A 312 -15.52 -2.96 9.67
CA LYS A 312 -16.45 -2.04 10.33
C LYS A 312 -15.74 -0.82 10.94
N GLU A 313 -14.54 -0.99 11.46
CA GLU A 313 -13.78 0.09 12.13
C GLU A 313 -13.05 0.99 11.13
N PHE A 314 -12.47 0.42 10.06
CA PHE A 314 -11.50 1.13 9.22
C PHE A 314 -11.92 1.36 7.76
N LEU A 315 -12.97 0.72 7.25
CA LEU A 315 -13.47 1.00 5.90
C LEU A 315 -14.65 1.99 5.94
N GLY A 316 -14.88 2.66 4.81
CA GLY A 316 -16.05 3.51 4.62
C GLY A 316 -15.73 4.88 4.04
N VAL A 317 -16.70 5.79 4.14
CA VAL A 317 -16.69 7.12 3.51
C VAL A 317 -15.53 7.99 4.00
N TYR A 318 -14.98 8.80 3.10
CA TYR A 318 -13.95 9.77 3.44
C TYR A 318 -14.55 11.04 4.03
N LYS A 319 -14.67 11.08 5.35
CA LYS A 319 -14.95 12.33 6.07
C LYS A 319 -13.62 13.08 6.17
N GLY A 320 -13.35 14.02 5.26
CA GLY A 320 -12.08 14.75 5.21
C GLY A 320 -11.62 15.28 6.58
N LYS A 321 -10.31 15.55 6.74
CA LYS A 321 -9.77 16.12 7.99
C LYS A 321 -10.52 17.41 8.32
N LYS A 322 -11.32 17.40 9.40
CA LYS A 322 -11.90 18.62 9.97
C LYS A 322 -10.74 19.54 10.35
N THR A 323 -10.47 20.54 9.53
CA THR A 323 -9.67 21.68 9.94
C THR A 323 -10.47 22.35 11.07
N SER A 324 -10.00 22.18 12.30
CA SER A 324 -10.50 22.98 13.42
C SER A 324 -10.11 24.43 13.13
N ALA A 325 -11.05 25.18 12.54
CA ALA A 325 -10.95 26.62 12.48
C ALA A 325 -10.94 27.13 13.92
N PHE A 326 -9.76 27.55 14.39
CA PHE A 326 -9.67 28.45 15.52
C PHE A 326 -10.36 29.75 15.10
N SER A 327 -11.58 29.95 15.57
CA SER A 327 -12.25 31.24 15.54
C SER A 327 -11.51 32.15 16.50
N ASP A 328 -10.74 33.08 15.93
CA ASP A 328 -10.19 34.23 16.63
C ASP A 328 -11.37 35.19 16.92
N GLU A 329 -12.05 34.98 18.04
CA GLU A 329 -13.02 35.93 18.58
C GLU A 329 -12.41 36.67 19.78
N GLY A 330 -12.05 37.93 19.52
CA GLY A 330 -12.35 39.03 20.43
C GLY A 330 -11.32 39.33 21.53
N ILE A 331 -10.33 40.16 21.21
CA ILE A 331 -9.81 41.13 22.18
C ILE A 331 -10.25 42.52 21.70
N SER A 332 -11.27 43.03 22.36
CA SER A 332 -11.62 44.45 22.37
C SER A 332 -10.59 45.19 23.24
N GLU A 333 -9.76 46.04 22.63
CA GLU A 333 -9.08 47.10 23.37
C GLU A 333 -10.01 48.33 23.44
N GLU A 334 -10.54 48.58 24.63
CA GLU A 334 -10.82 49.93 25.12
C GLU A 334 -10.03 50.12 26.42
N LEU A 335 -9.31 51.24 26.48
CA LEU A 335 -8.46 51.82 27.54
C LEU A 335 -6.97 51.42 27.57
#